data_AF-A0A962XKX6-F1
#
_entry.id   AF-A0A962XKX6-F1
#
_cell.length_a   1.000
_cell.length_b   1.000
_cell.length_c   1.000
_cell.angle_alpha   90.00
_cell.angle_beta   90.00
_cell.angle_gamma   90.00
#
_symmetry.space_group_name_H-M   'P 1'
#
loop_
_entity.id
_entity.type
_entity.pdbx_description
1 polymer ?
#
loop_
_entity_poly.entity_id
_entity_poly.type
_entity_poly.pdbx_seq_one_letter_code
_entity_poly.pdbx_strand_id
1 'polypeptide(L)'
;MKLVDQAKMALTAATKDVDKLAIKPQKNDMGPMVPIDARLTIADDFVLNPEKKEQMNKVNEHLKKGETRKAIEVLGPADESMTLTTLFMPLEAMSKAVDEAATLLAGNKYYEANLALKNAEDGWVTESQSFVDYLAALPKPEKAMNSPKPEKAASSPEPEKAANKPSS
;
A
#
# COMPACT_ATOMS: atom_id res chain seq x y z
N MET A 1 -7.20 -27.69 1.76
CA MET A 1 -5.98 -27.42 0.94
C MET A 1 -6.09 -26.17 0.08
N LYS A 2 -7.29 -25.81 -0.44
CA LYS A 2 -7.51 -24.64 -1.33
C LYS A 2 -6.71 -23.37 -1.00
N LEU A 3 -6.63 -22.95 0.26
CA LEU A 3 -5.89 -21.73 0.65
C LEU A 3 -4.37 -21.85 0.49
N VAL A 4 -3.80 -23.02 0.81
CA VAL A 4 -2.36 -23.29 0.64
C VAL A 4 -2.01 -23.37 -0.84
N ASP A 5 -2.88 -23.98 -1.65
CA ASP A 5 -2.70 -24.02 -3.11
C ASP A 5 -2.76 -22.61 -3.72
N GLN A 6 -3.69 -21.78 -3.26
CA GLN A 6 -3.79 -20.37 -3.68
C GLN A 6 -2.56 -19.56 -3.26
N ALA A 7 -2.07 -19.74 -2.04
CA ALA A 7 -0.84 -19.09 -1.57
C ALA A 7 0.36 -19.50 -2.45
N LYS A 8 0.48 -20.79 -2.78
CA LYS A 8 1.53 -21.30 -3.68
C LYS A 8 1.49 -20.65 -5.06
N MET A 9 0.29 -20.50 -5.64
CA MET A 9 0.11 -19.80 -6.91
C MET A 9 0.51 -18.32 -6.82
N ALA A 10 0.10 -17.63 -5.75
CA ALA A 10 0.43 -16.22 -5.53
C ALA A 10 1.94 -16.01 -5.36
N LEU A 11 2.61 -16.88 -4.58
CA LEU A 11 4.06 -16.83 -4.38
C LEU A 11 4.81 -17.13 -5.67
N THR A 12 4.34 -18.08 -6.48
CA THR A 12 4.92 -18.35 -7.81
C THR A 12 4.82 -17.15 -8.73
N ALA A 13 3.70 -16.41 -8.70
CA ALA A 13 3.54 -15.18 -9.45
C ALA A 13 4.49 -14.08 -8.93
N ALA A 14 4.56 -13.90 -7.61
CA ALA A 14 5.48 -12.94 -6.98
C ALA A 14 6.95 -13.22 -7.33
N THR A 15 7.37 -14.49 -7.41
CA THR A 15 8.72 -14.87 -7.83
C THR A 15 9.03 -14.47 -9.27
N LYS A 16 8.05 -14.53 -10.18
CA LYS A 16 8.24 -14.09 -11.58
C LYS A 16 8.40 -12.58 -11.70
N ASP A 17 7.78 -11.82 -10.81
CA ASP A 17 7.83 -10.36 -10.78
C ASP A 17 8.75 -9.83 -9.66
N VAL A 18 9.64 -10.68 -9.13
CA VAL A 18 10.48 -10.32 -7.97
C VAL A 18 11.34 -9.08 -8.23
N ASP A 19 11.85 -8.91 -9.45
CA ASP A 19 12.65 -7.73 -9.81
C ASP A 19 11.86 -6.41 -9.76
N LYS A 20 10.53 -6.48 -9.85
CA LYS A 20 9.62 -5.31 -9.76
C LYS A 20 9.08 -5.12 -8.36
N LEU A 21 8.87 -6.22 -7.64
CA LEU A 21 8.19 -6.22 -6.34
C LEU A 21 9.17 -6.12 -5.17
N ALA A 22 10.36 -6.70 -5.30
CA ALA A 22 11.32 -6.71 -4.22
C ALA A 22 11.93 -5.32 -4.04
N ILE A 23 11.80 -4.81 -2.83
CA ILE A 23 12.50 -3.60 -2.40
C ILE A 23 13.59 -4.08 -1.45
N LYS A 24 14.83 -3.63 -1.66
CA LYS A 24 15.90 -3.92 -0.69
C LYS A 24 15.54 -3.25 0.63
N PRO A 25 15.34 -4.02 1.72
CA PRO A 25 15.17 -3.43 3.04
C PRO A 25 16.46 -2.68 3.38
N GLN A 26 16.36 -1.58 4.15
CA GLN A 26 17.58 -0.83 4.48
C GLN A 26 18.51 -1.60 5.42
N LYS A 27 18.00 -2.62 6.13
CA LYS A 27 18.72 -3.23 7.26
C LYS A 27 18.86 -4.75 7.20
N ASN A 28 18.46 -5.43 6.13
CA ASN A 28 18.47 -6.89 6.08
C ASN A 28 18.99 -7.48 4.76
N ASP A 29 19.91 -8.45 4.88
CA ASP A 29 20.49 -9.24 3.77
C ASP A 29 19.75 -10.59 3.55
N MET A 30 18.47 -10.69 3.95
CA MET A 30 17.68 -11.93 3.91
C MET A 30 17.16 -12.32 2.51
N GLY A 31 17.84 -11.89 1.44
CA GLY A 31 17.39 -12.11 0.06
C GLY A 31 16.24 -11.19 -0.37
N PRO A 32 15.52 -11.51 -1.47
CA PRO A 32 14.44 -10.67 -1.99
C PRO A 32 13.27 -10.56 -1.00
N MET A 33 12.99 -9.33 -0.57
CA MET A 33 11.94 -8.99 0.38
C MET A 33 10.81 -8.24 -0.33
N VAL A 34 9.60 -8.78 -0.24
CA VAL A 34 8.42 -8.21 -0.91
C VAL A 34 7.61 -7.42 0.12
N PRO A 35 7.34 -6.11 -0.09
CA PRO A 35 6.41 -5.37 0.74
C PRO A 35 4.99 -5.89 0.51
N ILE A 36 4.36 -6.40 1.56
CA ILE A 36 3.00 -6.98 1.51
C ILE A 36 1.95 -6.11 2.19
N ASP A 37 2.37 -5.19 3.05
CA ASP A 37 1.53 -4.16 3.65
C ASP A 37 2.33 -2.88 3.90
N ALA A 38 1.65 -1.74 3.86
CA ALA A 38 2.24 -0.44 4.12
C ALA A 38 1.23 0.49 4.80
N ARG A 39 1.69 1.20 5.84
CA ARG A 39 0.90 2.16 6.60
C ARG A 39 1.66 3.49 6.68
N LEU A 40 0.93 4.57 6.42
CA LEU A 40 1.40 5.93 6.68
C LEU A 40 0.80 6.43 8.00
N THR A 41 1.66 6.86 8.91
CA THR A 41 1.28 7.48 10.18
C THR A 41 1.68 8.94 10.17
N ILE A 42 0.76 9.81 10.57
CA ILE A 42 0.97 11.25 10.69
C ILE A 42 0.80 11.59 12.17
N ALA A 43 1.83 12.17 12.77
CA ALA A 43 1.71 12.80 14.09
C ALA A 43 1.21 14.24 13.88
N ASP A 44 0.19 14.65 14.62
CA ASP A 44 -0.34 16.01 14.54
C ASP A 44 -0.80 16.48 15.93
N ASP A 45 -0.81 17.80 16.15
CA ASP A 45 -1.35 18.45 17.34
C ASP A 45 -2.87 18.65 17.28
N PHE A 46 -3.49 18.45 16.11
CA PHE A 46 -4.90 18.64 15.82
C PHE A 46 -5.46 20.05 16.08
N VAL A 47 -4.58 21.06 16.20
CA VAL A 47 -4.99 22.45 16.41
C VAL A 47 -5.11 23.16 15.07
N LEU A 48 -6.34 23.52 14.69
CA LEU A 48 -6.57 24.28 13.46
C LEU A 48 -6.35 25.78 13.70
N ASN A 49 -5.33 26.34 13.07
CA ASN A 49 -5.10 27.78 12.98
C ASN A 49 -5.21 28.27 11.51
N PRO A 50 -5.29 29.59 11.25
CA PRO A 50 -5.42 30.11 9.88
C PRO A 50 -4.27 29.69 8.94
N GLU A 51 -3.04 29.59 9.45
CA GLU A 51 -1.85 29.20 8.68
C GLU A 51 -1.96 27.74 8.23
N LYS A 52 -2.27 26.82 9.15
CA LYS A 52 -2.48 25.39 8.90
C LYS A 52 -3.65 25.15 7.95
N LYS A 53 -4.71 25.97 8.03
CA LYS A 53 -5.82 25.93 7.07
C LYS A 53 -5.35 26.28 5.65
N GLU A 54 -4.56 27.34 5.49
CA GLU A 54 -4.01 27.72 4.19
C GLU A 54 -3.04 26.65 3.65
N GLN A 55 -2.20 26.08 4.52
CA GLN A 55 -1.30 24.99 4.20
C GLN A 55 -2.08 23.77 3.70
N MET A 56 -3.15 23.35 4.40
CA MET A 56 -3.99 22.22 3.94
C MET A 56 -4.70 22.50 2.62
N ASN A 57 -5.09 23.76 2.34
CA ASN A 57 -5.62 24.11 1.02
C ASN A 57 -4.57 23.87 -0.08
N LYS A 58 -3.32 24.30 0.13
CA LYS A 58 -2.21 24.08 -0.80
C LYS A 58 -1.88 22.59 -0.98
N VAL A 59 -1.87 21.82 0.11
CA VAL A 59 -1.70 20.34 0.07
C VAL A 59 -2.79 19.73 -0.80
N ASN A 60 -4.06 20.06 -0.55
CA ASN A 60 -5.19 19.55 -1.32
C ASN A 60 -5.13 19.96 -2.80
N GLU A 61 -4.68 21.17 -3.11
CA GLU A 61 -4.47 21.60 -4.50
C GLU A 61 -3.41 20.75 -5.23
N HIS A 62 -2.29 20.47 -4.57
CA HIS A 62 -1.25 19.60 -5.13
C HIS A 62 -1.75 18.15 -5.28
N LEU A 63 -2.44 17.61 -4.28
CA LEU A 63 -3.00 16.26 -4.36
C LEU A 63 -4.03 16.11 -5.49
N LYS A 64 -4.91 17.11 -5.69
CA LYS A 64 -5.86 17.13 -6.82
C LYS A 64 -5.18 17.13 -8.19
N LYS A 65 -3.96 17.63 -8.27
CA LYS A 65 -3.13 17.65 -9.50
C LYS A 65 -2.27 16.39 -9.65
N GLY A 66 -2.30 15.45 -8.69
CA GLY A 66 -1.42 14.28 -8.65
C GLY A 66 0.02 14.63 -8.26
N GLU A 67 0.26 15.81 -7.72
CA GLU A 67 1.58 16.31 -7.34
C GLU A 67 1.96 15.89 -5.91
N THR A 68 1.95 14.58 -5.63
CA THR A 68 2.14 14.03 -4.26
C THR A 68 3.43 14.53 -3.60
N ARG A 69 4.55 14.60 -4.33
CA ARG A 69 5.82 15.12 -3.78
C ARG A 69 5.69 16.56 -3.30
N LYS A 70 5.08 17.43 -4.11
CA LYS A 70 4.85 18.83 -3.74
C LYS A 70 3.90 18.94 -2.56
N ALA A 71 2.86 18.11 -2.49
CA ALA A 71 1.95 18.06 -1.35
C ALA A 71 2.68 17.72 -0.04
N ILE A 72 3.63 16.77 -0.06
CA ILE A 72 4.45 16.42 1.10
C ILE A 72 5.47 17.53 1.44
N GLU A 73 6.06 18.19 0.45
CA GLU A 73 6.94 19.36 0.68
C GLU A 73 6.19 20.50 1.38
N VAL A 74 4.93 20.76 0.99
CA VAL A 74 4.07 21.74 1.67
C VAL A 74 3.70 21.29 3.09
N LEU A 75 3.70 19.99 3.39
CA LEU A 75 3.46 19.48 4.73
C LEU A 75 4.66 19.68 5.69
N GLY A 76 5.90 19.84 5.21
CA GLY A 76 7.08 19.98 6.08
C GLY A 76 7.51 21.42 6.40
N PRO A 77 8.33 21.70 7.45
CA PRO A 77 8.72 20.93 8.63
C PRO A 77 8.00 21.44 9.90
N ALA A 78 6.71 21.76 9.81
CA ALA A 78 5.93 22.18 10.96
C ALA A 78 5.36 20.94 11.66
N ASP A 79 6.08 20.42 12.67
CA ASP A 79 5.62 19.49 13.73
C ASP A 79 4.97 18.14 13.34
N GLU A 80 4.76 17.83 12.06
CA GLU A 80 4.08 16.61 11.63
C GLU A 80 5.06 15.54 11.13
N SER A 81 5.45 14.62 12.02
CA SER A 81 6.30 13.49 11.61
C SER A 81 5.48 12.47 10.81
N MET A 82 5.69 12.41 9.50
CA MET A 82 5.13 11.37 8.63
C MET A 82 6.03 10.14 8.63
N THR A 83 5.55 9.02 9.18
CA THR A 83 6.27 7.75 9.22
C THR A 83 5.62 6.74 8.29
N LEU A 84 6.39 6.17 7.37
CA LEU A 84 6.00 5.01 6.57
C LEU A 84 6.46 3.74 7.29
N THR A 85 5.51 2.89 7.67
CA THR A 85 5.76 1.55 8.20
C THR A 85 5.42 0.52 7.12
N THR A 86 6.37 -0.35 6.78
CA THR A 86 6.20 -1.38 5.74
C THR A 86 6.46 -2.75 6.33
N LEU A 87 5.57 -3.71 6.02
CA LEU A 87 5.73 -5.12 6.35
C LEU A 87 6.29 -5.86 5.15
N PHE A 88 7.43 -6.50 5.34
CA PHE A 88 8.16 -7.25 4.33
C PHE A 88 8.08 -8.75 4.58
N MET A 89 7.77 -9.48 3.52
CA MET A 89 7.77 -10.93 3.49
C MET A 89 9.02 -11.46 2.77
N PRO A 90 9.82 -12.35 3.40
CA PRO A 90 10.90 -13.05 2.75
C PRO A 90 10.34 -14.10 1.78
N LEU A 91 10.45 -13.83 0.48
CA LEU A 91 9.72 -14.58 -0.55
C LEU A 91 10.13 -16.05 -0.59
N GLU A 92 11.42 -16.35 -0.52
CA GLU A 92 11.95 -17.71 -0.55
C GLU A 92 11.53 -18.53 0.68
N ALA A 93 11.67 -17.94 1.87
CA ALA A 93 11.29 -18.59 3.12
C ALA A 93 9.79 -18.90 3.15
N MET A 94 8.94 -17.95 2.72
CA MET A 94 7.50 -18.17 2.65
C MET A 94 7.12 -19.25 1.63
N SER A 95 7.77 -19.26 0.46
CA SER A 95 7.52 -20.28 -0.57
C SER A 95 7.83 -21.69 -0.05
N LYS A 96 8.97 -21.86 0.61
CA LYS A 96 9.37 -23.14 1.22
C LYS A 96 8.37 -23.60 2.30
N ALA A 97 7.93 -22.70 3.16
CA ALA A 97 6.99 -23.03 4.22
C ALA A 97 5.60 -23.43 3.69
N VAL A 98 5.13 -22.80 2.62
CA VAL A 98 3.87 -23.18 1.95
C VAL A 98 3.97 -24.56 1.31
N ASP A 99 5.10 -24.90 0.67
CA ASP A 99 5.34 -26.23 0.12
C ASP A 99 5.43 -27.32 1.20
N GLU A 100 6.11 -27.02 2.32
CA GLU A 100 6.17 -27.90 3.48
C GLU A 100 4.78 -28.10 4.10
N ALA A 101 4.02 -27.03 4.31
CA ALA A 101 2.66 -27.09 4.82
C ALA A 101 1.75 -27.92 3.91
N ALA A 102 1.86 -27.77 2.58
CA ALA A 102 1.10 -28.59 1.63
C ALA A 102 1.39 -30.09 1.81
N THR A 103 2.67 -30.44 1.99
CA THR A 103 3.11 -31.83 2.21
C THR A 103 2.58 -32.39 3.53
N LEU A 104 2.66 -31.61 4.60
CA LEU A 104 2.18 -31.98 5.93
C LEU A 104 0.65 -32.15 5.95
N LEU A 105 -0.09 -31.26 5.29
CA LEU A 105 -1.54 -31.37 5.14
C LEU A 105 -1.95 -32.63 4.39
N ALA A 106 -1.19 -33.04 3.36
CA ALA A 106 -1.44 -34.30 2.65
C ALA A 106 -1.26 -35.54 3.56
N GLY A 107 -0.38 -35.42 4.57
CA GLY A 107 -0.20 -36.42 5.62
C GLY A 107 -1.14 -36.28 6.82
N ASN A 108 -2.17 -35.42 6.77
CA ASN A 108 -3.08 -35.08 7.89
C ASN A 108 -2.36 -34.51 9.13
N LYS A 109 -1.15 -33.96 8.96
CA LYS A 109 -0.34 -33.34 10.02
C LYS A 109 -0.68 -31.85 10.16
N TYR A 110 -1.90 -31.57 10.60
CA TYR A 110 -2.44 -30.21 10.61
C TYR A 110 -1.69 -29.26 11.57
N TYR A 111 -1.24 -29.78 12.71
CA TYR A 111 -0.53 -28.98 13.71
C TYR A 111 0.85 -28.56 13.20
N GLU A 112 1.59 -29.50 12.61
CA GLU A 112 2.91 -29.27 12.03
C GLU A 112 2.81 -28.35 10.81
N ALA A 113 1.79 -28.51 9.98
CA ALA A 113 1.53 -27.60 8.86
C ALA A 113 1.28 -26.16 9.36
N ASN A 114 0.49 -26.00 10.42
CA ASN A 114 0.27 -24.69 11.04
C ASN A 114 1.56 -24.09 11.59
N LEU A 115 2.39 -24.89 12.25
CA LEU A 115 3.67 -24.44 12.80
C LEU A 115 4.65 -23.99 11.71
N ALA A 116 4.72 -24.73 10.59
CA ALA A 116 5.54 -24.34 9.43
C ALA A 116 5.14 -22.96 8.88
N LEU A 117 3.83 -22.72 8.72
CA LEU A 117 3.32 -21.42 8.27
C LEU A 117 3.57 -20.32 9.30
N LYS A 118 3.30 -20.58 10.59
CA LYS A 118 3.52 -19.63 11.67
C LYS A 118 4.98 -19.18 11.77
N ASN A 119 5.91 -20.12 11.66
CA ASN A 119 7.34 -19.83 11.68
C ASN A 119 7.76 -18.94 10.50
N ALA A 120 7.13 -19.11 9.33
CA ALA A 120 7.40 -18.25 8.18
C ALA A 120 6.84 -16.83 8.37
N GLU A 121 5.66 -16.70 8.97
CA GLU A 121 5.09 -15.39 9.35
C GLU A 121 5.93 -14.67 10.40
N ASP A 122 6.50 -15.39 11.38
CA ASP A 122 7.42 -14.80 12.38
C ASP A 122 8.72 -14.27 11.76
N GLY A 123 9.06 -14.72 10.55
CA GLY A 123 10.19 -14.20 9.78
C GLY A 123 9.90 -12.91 9.03
N TRP A 124 8.67 -12.37 9.09
CA TRP A 124 8.33 -11.11 8.43
C TRP A 124 8.96 -9.92 9.15
N VAL A 125 9.41 -8.93 8.39
CA VAL A 125 10.14 -7.78 8.91
C VAL A 125 9.28 -6.54 8.79
N THR A 126 9.10 -5.83 9.90
CA THR A 126 8.52 -4.49 9.89
C THR A 126 9.64 -3.46 9.89
N GLU A 127 9.69 -2.58 8.89
CA GLU A 127 10.57 -1.41 8.90
C GLU A 127 9.74 -0.13 8.98
N SER A 128 10.26 0.88 9.67
CA SER A 128 9.66 2.21 9.75
C SER A 128 10.70 3.25 9.37
N GLN A 129 10.32 4.20 8.52
CA GLN A 129 11.18 5.27 8.03
C GLN A 129 10.39 6.56 7.81
N SER A 130 11.10 7.68 7.75
CA SER A 130 10.54 8.97 7.35
C SER A 130 9.96 8.86 5.94
N PHE A 131 8.69 9.24 5.79
CA PHE A 131 8.04 9.21 4.47
C PHE A 131 8.62 10.28 3.53
N VAL A 132 9.07 11.41 4.09
CA VAL A 132 9.74 12.49 3.34
C VAL A 132 11.03 11.96 2.72
N ASP A 133 11.86 11.29 3.53
CA ASP A 133 13.14 10.74 3.06
C ASP A 133 12.92 9.60 2.05
N TYR A 134 11.92 8.76 2.29
CA TYR A 134 11.50 7.73 1.34
C TYR A 134 11.15 8.33 -0.03
N LEU A 135 10.30 9.37 -0.07
CA LEU A 135 9.94 10.04 -1.32
C LEU A 135 11.15 10.70 -1.98
N ALA A 136 12.06 11.32 -1.22
CA ALA A 136 13.27 11.93 -1.74
C ALA A 136 14.20 10.89 -2.40
N ALA A 137 14.28 9.68 -1.84
CA ALA A 137 15.10 8.59 -2.36
C ALA A 137 14.50 7.91 -3.60
N LEU A 138 13.19 8.02 -3.84
CA LEU A 138 12.57 7.47 -5.04
C LEU A 138 13.08 8.16 -6.31
N PRO A 139 13.37 7.42 -7.40
CA PRO A 139 13.74 8.01 -8.67
C PRO A 139 12.67 9.03 -9.12
N LYS A 140 13.13 10.18 -9.63
CA LYS A 140 12.22 11.20 -10.17
C LYS A 140 11.44 10.57 -11.32
N PRO A 141 10.11 10.73 -11.39
CA PRO A 141 9.35 10.15 -12.49
C PRO A 141 9.87 10.74 -13.81
N GLU A 142 10.46 9.89 -14.65
CA GLU A 142 10.53 10.19 -16.08
C GLU A 142 9.10 10.37 -16.58
N LYS A 143 8.89 11.43 -17.37
CA LYS A 143 7.61 11.92 -17.90
C LYS A 143 6.48 10.88 -17.85
N ALA A 144 5.45 11.20 -17.06
CA ALA A 144 4.15 10.53 -16.95
C ALA A 144 3.89 9.53 -18.10
N MET A 145 4.16 8.26 -17.84
CA MET A 145 3.76 7.17 -18.71
C MET A 145 2.23 7.09 -18.66
N ASN A 146 1.58 7.58 -19.71
CA ASN A 146 0.16 7.45 -20.07
C ASN A 146 -0.79 7.09 -18.91
N SER A 147 -1.31 8.12 -18.24
CA SER A 147 -2.57 7.99 -17.50
C SER A 147 -3.65 7.45 -18.46
N PRO A 148 -4.40 6.39 -18.11
CA PRO A 148 -5.60 6.06 -18.85
C PRO A 148 -6.51 7.29 -18.85
N LYS A 149 -6.89 7.75 -20.04
CA LYS A 149 -7.87 8.82 -20.25
C LYS A 149 -9.11 8.51 -19.39
N PRO A 150 -9.61 9.44 -18.56
CA PRO A 150 -10.83 9.20 -17.83
C PRO A 150 -11.95 8.94 -18.82
N GLU A 151 -12.49 7.73 -18.76
CA GLU A 151 -13.67 7.33 -19.51
C GLU A 151 -14.81 8.25 -19.08
N LYS A 152 -15.46 8.84 -20.08
CA LYS A 152 -16.49 9.85 -19.96
C LYS A 152 -17.61 9.32 -19.06
N ALA A 153 -17.70 9.84 -17.83
CA ALA A 153 -18.82 9.57 -16.94
C ALA A 153 -20.12 9.94 -17.68
N ALA A 154 -20.93 8.93 -17.96
CA ALA A 154 -22.27 9.11 -18.48
C ALA A 154 -23.09 9.90 -17.45
N SER A 155 -23.75 10.93 -17.96
CA SER A 155 -24.68 11.83 -17.29
C SER A 155 -25.63 11.12 -16.32
N SER A 156 -25.64 11.56 -15.06
CA SER A 156 -26.80 11.39 -14.17
C SER A 156 -28.00 12.15 -14.74
N PRO A 157 -29.23 11.58 -14.76
CA PRO A 157 -30.43 12.35 -15.08
C PRO A 157 -30.82 13.28 -13.93
N GLU A 158 -31.17 14.52 -14.28
CA GLU A 158 -31.76 15.57 -13.45
C GLU A 158 -33.10 15.14 -12.76
N PRO A 159 -33.52 15.84 -11.69
CA PRO A 159 -34.61 15.43 -10.83
C PRO A 159 -35.99 15.75 -11.42
N GLU A 160 -36.92 14.82 -11.19
CA GLU A 160 -38.32 14.88 -11.61
C GLU A 160 -39.05 16.08 -10.98
N LYS A 161 -39.53 16.98 -11.85
CA LYS A 161 -40.34 18.15 -11.48
C LYS A 161 -41.71 17.71 -10.96
N ALA A 162 -42.02 18.10 -9.73
CA ALA A 162 -43.36 18.06 -9.15
C ALA A 162 -44.38 18.78 -10.06
N ALA A 163 -45.37 18.05 -10.54
CA ALA A 163 -46.53 18.59 -11.24
C ALA A 163 -47.55 19.10 -10.22
N ASN A 164 -47.62 20.43 -10.05
CA ASN A 164 -48.74 21.10 -9.42
C ASN A 164 -49.54 21.78 -10.53
N LYS A 165 -50.81 21.38 -10.72
CA LYS A 165 -51.76 22.10 -11.58
C LYS A 165 -53.04 22.35 -10.78
N PRO A 166 -53.52 23.61 -10.65
CA PRO A 166 -54.71 23.94 -9.87
C PRO A 166 -56.01 23.84 -10.68
N SER A 167 -57.08 23.58 -9.93
CA SER A 167 -58.53 23.78 -10.12
C SER A 167 -59.12 24.07 -11.53
N SER A 168 -60.15 23.30 -11.90
CA SER A 168 -61.56 23.75 -11.98
C SER A 168 -62.48 22.53 -12.14
#